data_AF-A0A177S9F3-F1
#
_entry.id   AF-A0A177S9F3-F1
#
_cell.length_a   1.000
_cell.length_b   1.000
_cell.length_c   1.000
_cell.angle_alpha   90.00
_cell.angle_beta   90.00
_cell.angle_gamma   90.00
#
_symmetry.space_group_name_H-M   'P 1'
#
loop_
_entity.id
_entity.type
_entity.pdbx_description
1 polymer ?
#
loop_
_entity_poly.entity_id
_entity_poly.type
_entity_poly.pdbx_seq_one_letter_code
_entity_poly.pdbx_strand_id
1 'polypeptide(L)'
;MQSATQRFTNEVSPEYLRSLDHDDPAHPALAIFRLATEGSCSRNGGVIRQASSTMEITLPNGEKVRVACAGDLVEYADGSSAAILSESGEAQGQVAVVGSRVANGDEIIDTPQKATHLVKREGKPFSPDHLRLKRV
;
A
#
# COMPACT_ATOMS: atom_id res chain seq x y z
N MET A 1 18.73 10.79 -18.49
CA MET A 1 18.11 9.45 -18.30
C MET A 1 17.39 9.47 -16.96
N GLN A 2 16.06 9.54 -16.94
CA GLN A 2 15.31 9.34 -15.69
C GLN A 2 15.46 7.85 -15.32
N SER A 3 16.07 7.56 -14.18
CA SER A 3 16.10 6.21 -13.64
C SER A 3 14.66 5.78 -13.37
N ALA A 4 14.23 4.61 -13.86
CA ALA A 4 12.91 4.10 -13.56
C ALA A 4 12.80 3.88 -12.03
N THR A 5 11.83 4.53 -11.39
CA THR A 5 11.56 4.31 -9.96
C THR A 5 11.16 2.85 -9.77
N GLN A 6 11.98 2.10 -9.04
CA GLN A 6 11.75 0.69 -8.70
C GLN A 6 10.36 0.54 -8.07
N ARG A 7 9.60 -0.46 -8.52
CA ARG A 7 8.25 -0.77 -8.02
C ARG A 7 8.26 -2.02 -7.17
N PHE A 8 7.43 -2.04 -6.14
CA PHE A 8 7.31 -3.15 -5.18
C PHE A 8 5.85 -3.57 -5.03
N THR A 9 5.60 -4.88 -5.04
CA THR A 9 4.28 -5.50 -4.82
C THR A 9 4.25 -6.23 -3.48
N ASN A 10 3.10 -6.78 -3.08
CA ASN A 10 2.99 -7.63 -1.88
C ASN A 10 3.63 -9.02 -2.07
N GLU A 11 4.03 -9.38 -3.30
CA GLU A 11 4.64 -10.68 -3.59
C GLU A 11 6.06 -10.72 -3.05
N VAL A 12 6.31 -11.72 -2.21
CA VAL A 12 7.60 -11.95 -1.55
C VAL A 12 7.87 -13.44 -1.48
N SER A 13 9.14 -13.81 -1.41
CA SER A 13 9.50 -15.23 -1.31
C SER A 13 9.12 -15.80 0.07
N PRO A 14 8.91 -17.12 0.18
CA PRO A 14 8.72 -17.77 1.47
C PRO A 14 9.89 -17.55 2.44
N GLU A 15 11.13 -17.42 1.93
CA GLU A 15 12.32 -17.09 2.74
C GLU A 15 12.18 -15.71 3.36
N TYR A 16 11.66 -14.73 2.61
CA TYR A 16 11.41 -13.40 3.13
C TYR A 16 10.34 -13.41 4.21
N LEU A 17 9.24 -14.13 4.03
CA LEU A 17 8.21 -14.27 5.08
C LEU A 17 8.81 -14.92 6.34
N ARG A 18 9.57 -16.01 6.19
CA ARG A 18 10.27 -16.65 7.31
C ARG A 18 11.25 -15.71 8.02
N SER A 19 11.89 -14.80 7.27
CA SER A 19 12.77 -13.81 7.90
C SER A 19 12.03 -12.86 8.83
N LEU A 20 10.72 -12.63 8.63
CA LEU A 20 9.90 -11.79 9.52
C LEU A 20 9.48 -12.51 10.81
N ASP A 21 9.69 -13.83 10.93
CA ASP A 21 9.26 -14.59 12.11
C ASP A 21 10.10 -14.26 13.35
N HIS A 22 11.26 -13.60 13.19
CA HIS A 22 12.06 -13.15 14.34
C HIS A 22 11.27 -12.22 15.28
N ASP A 23 10.29 -11.48 14.77
CA ASP A 23 9.48 -10.55 15.57
C ASP A 23 8.42 -11.26 16.43
N ASP A 24 7.89 -12.39 15.95
CA ASP A 24 6.91 -13.21 16.68
C ASP A 24 6.99 -14.67 16.22
N PRO A 25 7.96 -15.45 16.76
CA PRO A 25 8.23 -16.82 16.29
C PRO A 25 7.08 -17.79 16.49
N ALA A 26 6.14 -17.48 17.40
CA ALA A 26 4.97 -18.30 17.67
C ALA A 26 3.84 -18.07 16.65
N HIS A 27 3.93 -17.03 15.83
CA HIS A 27 2.91 -16.63 14.88
C HIS A 27 3.56 -16.28 13.53
N PRO A 28 3.88 -17.30 12.71
CA PRO A 28 4.58 -17.12 11.45
C PRO A 28 3.90 -16.10 10.53
N ALA A 29 4.70 -15.37 9.76
CA ALA A 29 4.22 -14.43 8.76
C ALA A 29 3.58 -15.17 7.57
N LEU A 30 2.34 -14.79 7.25
CA LEU A 30 1.56 -15.37 6.15
C LEU A 30 1.57 -14.48 4.90
N ALA A 31 1.59 -13.15 5.09
CA ALA A 31 1.57 -12.19 4.00
C ALA A 31 2.06 -10.82 4.48
N ILE A 32 2.43 -9.98 3.52
CA ILE A 32 2.70 -8.56 3.74
C ILE A 32 1.72 -7.68 2.97
N PHE A 33 1.49 -6.47 3.47
CA PHE A 33 0.75 -5.42 2.78
C PHE A 33 1.56 -4.13 2.81
N ARG A 34 2.16 -3.79 1.66
CA ARG A 34 2.98 -2.57 1.53
C ARG A 34 2.11 -1.34 1.56
N LEU A 35 2.57 -0.29 2.23
CA LEU A 35 1.88 1.00 2.21
C LEU A 35 1.90 1.60 0.80
N ALA A 36 0.75 2.10 0.36
CA ALA A 36 0.63 2.90 -0.84
C ALA A 36 1.08 4.33 -0.53
N THR A 37 1.93 4.90 -1.38
CA THR A 37 2.42 6.28 -1.27
C THR A 37 2.16 7.07 -2.54
N GLU A 38 2.44 8.36 -2.52
CA GLU A 38 2.66 9.14 -3.74
C GLU A 38 3.61 8.36 -4.68
N GLY A 39 3.26 8.31 -5.96
CA GLY A 39 3.92 7.53 -6.99
C GLY A 39 3.41 6.09 -7.18
N SER A 40 2.60 5.55 -6.26
CA SER A 40 2.00 4.21 -6.40
C SER A 40 1.10 4.13 -7.63
N CYS A 41 1.11 2.98 -8.32
CA CYS A 41 0.31 2.77 -9.52
C CYS A 41 -0.86 1.83 -9.28
N SER A 42 -1.97 2.11 -9.98
CA SER A 42 -3.10 1.23 -10.11
C SER A 42 -2.99 0.34 -11.35
N ARG A 43 -3.80 -0.73 -11.41
CA ARG A 43 -3.78 -1.71 -12.50
C ARG A 43 -4.09 -1.09 -13.85
N ASN A 44 -4.99 -0.11 -13.90
CA ASN A 44 -5.36 0.57 -15.15
C ASN A 44 -4.44 1.77 -15.47
N GLY A 45 -3.26 1.84 -14.87
CA GLY A 45 -2.24 2.85 -15.16
C GLY A 45 -2.46 4.21 -14.47
N GLY A 46 -3.35 4.26 -13.48
CA GLY A 46 -3.53 5.43 -12.64
C GLY A 46 -2.38 5.59 -11.65
N VAL A 47 -2.15 6.82 -11.18
CA VAL A 47 -1.05 7.16 -10.26
C VAL A 47 -1.57 8.00 -9.11
N ILE A 48 -1.16 7.68 -7.88
CA ILE A 48 -1.37 8.57 -6.73
C ILE A 48 -0.37 9.72 -6.83
N ARG A 49 -0.83 10.94 -7.14
CA ARG A 49 0.06 12.12 -7.27
C ARG A 49 0.25 12.86 -5.96
N GLN A 50 -0.79 12.93 -5.15
CA GLN A 50 -0.81 13.66 -3.90
C GLN A 50 -1.55 12.82 -2.85
N ALA A 51 -0.93 12.66 -1.68
CA ALA A 51 -1.55 12.01 -0.55
C ALA A 51 -1.87 13.02 0.57
N SER A 52 -2.93 12.77 1.32
CA SER A 52 -3.40 13.69 2.39
C SER A 52 -2.77 13.42 3.77
N SER A 53 -2.19 12.23 3.99
CA SER A 53 -1.57 11.88 5.27
C SER A 53 -0.35 12.76 5.60
N THR A 54 -0.10 12.97 6.88
CA THR A 54 1.17 13.58 7.36
C THR A 54 2.31 12.56 7.48
N MET A 55 2.04 11.28 7.27
CA MET A 55 3.06 10.23 7.34
C MET A 55 3.92 10.22 6.08
N GLU A 56 5.21 10.50 6.26
CA GLU A 56 6.21 10.50 5.18
C GLU A 56 7.08 9.24 5.22
N ILE A 57 7.48 8.78 4.04
CA ILE A 57 8.46 7.70 3.83
C ILE A 57 9.57 8.23 2.92
N THR A 58 10.82 7.98 3.30
CA THR A 58 11.97 8.23 2.42
C THR A 58 12.18 7.05 1.48
N LEU A 59 12.08 7.32 0.18
CA LEU A 59 12.31 6.36 -0.89
C LEU A 59 13.82 6.05 -1.04
N PRO A 60 14.19 4.94 -1.73
CA PRO A 60 15.59 4.60 -1.95
C PRO A 60 16.42 5.66 -2.68
N ASN A 61 15.79 6.54 -3.46
CA ASN A 61 16.42 7.67 -4.15
C ASN A 61 16.59 8.92 -3.25
N GLY A 62 16.18 8.86 -1.98
CA GLY A 62 16.22 9.97 -1.02
C GLY A 62 15.01 10.90 -1.05
N GLU A 63 14.07 10.71 -1.98
CA GLU A 63 12.83 11.47 -2.06
C GLU A 63 11.90 11.15 -0.87
N LYS A 64 11.21 12.15 -0.35
CA LYS A 64 10.18 11.97 0.67
C LYS A 64 8.82 11.96 0.01
N VAL A 65 8.05 10.90 0.24
CA VAL A 65 6.69 10.74 -0.26
C VAL A 65 5.72 10.53 0.89
N ARG A 66 4.49 11.01 0.73
CA ARG A 66 3.44 10.78 1.72
C ARG A 66 2.69 9.49 1.46
N VAL A 67 2.22 8.89 2.54
CA VAL A 67 1.40 7.67 2.51
C VAL A 67 -0.04 8.04 2.19
N ALA A 68 -0.65 7.30 1.26
CA ALA A 68 -2.01 7.55 0.84
C ALA A 68 -3.04 7.02 1.85
N CYS A 69 -4.22 7.62 1.88
CA CYS A 69 -5.37 7.19 2.67
C CYS A 69 -6.63 7.05 1.80
N ALA A 70 -7.70 6.48 2.35
CA ALA A 70 -9.00 6.51 1.67
C ALA A 70 -9.45 7.96 1.43
N GLY A 71 -10.02 8.23 0.25
CA GLY A 71 -10.37 9.57 -0.23
C GLY A 71 -9.30 10.25 -1.10
N ASP A 72 -8.02 9.84 -1.00
CA ASP A 72 -6.99 10.33 -1.93
C ASP A 72 -7.28 9.88 -3.36
N LEU A 73 -6.83 10.66 -4.34
CA LEU A 73 -7.15 10.45 -5.75
C LEU A 73 -6.06 9.66 -6.48
N VAL A 74 -6.51 8.73 -7.32
CA VAL A 74 -5.73 8.11 -8.37
C VAL A 74 -6.03 8.85 -9.67
N GLU A 75 -5.00 9.42 -10.29
CA GLU A 75 -5.11 10.20 -11.53
C GLU A 75 -4.66 9.37 -12.75
N TYR A 76 -5.40 9.47 -13.85
CA TYR A 76 -5.17 8.71 -15.07
C TYR A 76 -4.71 9.61 -16.22
N ALA A 77 -4.10 9.01 -17.24
CA ALA A 77 -3.54 9.74 -18.39
C ALA A 77 -4.60 10.45 -19.25
N ASP A 78 -5.85 10.01 -19.19
CA ASP A 78 -6.99 10.65 -19.86
C ASP A 78 -7.52 11.89 -19.10
N GLY A 79 -6.90 12.24 -17.95
CA GLY A 79 -7.29 13.34 -17.09
C GLY A 79 -8.40 13.01 -16.10
N SER A 80 -8.94 11.79 -16.12
CA SER A 80 -9.89 11.34 -15.10
C SER A 80 -9.17 11.08 -13.76
N SER A 81 -9.95 11.07 -12.69
CA SER A 81 -9.48 10.64 -11.38
C SER A 81 -10.56 9.87 -10.63
N ALA A 82 -10.13 9.01 -9.70
CA ALA A 82 -11.04 8.24 -8.87
C ALA A 82 -10.45 8.09 -7.45
N ALA A 83 -11.32 8.16 -6.44
CA ALA A 83 -10.91 8.09 -5.04
C ALA A 83 -10.56 6.66 -4.60
N ILE A 84 -9.57 6.54 -3.72
CA ILE A 84 -9.27 5.30 -3.00
C ILE A 84 -10.39 5.03 -2.00
N LEU A 85 -10.95 3.82 -2.03
CA LEU A 85 -12.08 3.41 -1.19
C LEU A 85 -11.70 2.53 -0.02
N SER A 86 -10.51 1.93 0.00
CA SER A 86 -10.15 0.95 1.03
C SER A 86 -8.74 1.13 1.55
N GLU A 87 -8.52 0.65 2.76
CA GLU A 87 -7.31 0.90 3.56
C GLU A 87 -7.00 -0.27 4.50
N SER A 88 -5.94 -0.15 5.29
CA SER A 88 -5.43 -1.19 6.18
C SER A 88 -6.34 -1.57 7.34
N GLY A 89 -7.32 -0.74 7.68
CA GLY A 89 -8.21 -0.88 8.83
C GLY A 89 -7.73 -0.07 10.05
N GLU A 90 -8.64 0.14 11.02
CA GLU A 90 -8.40 1.02 12.18
C GLU A 90 -7.16 0.63 13.00
N ALA A 91 -7.03 -0.66 13.31
CA ALA A 91 -5.91 -1.19 14.10
C ALA A 91 -4.56 -1.11 13.36
N GLN A 92 -4.55 -0.78 12.07
CA GLN A 92 -3.35 -0.62 11.24
C GLN A 92 -3.20 0.82 10.71
N GLY A 93 -3.85 1.80 11.35
CA GLY A 93 -3.64 3.23 11.09
C GLY A 93 -4.43 3.83 9.93
N GLN A 94 -5.39 3.09 9.34
CA GLN A 94 -6.28 3.62 8.29
C GLN A 94 -5.54 4.19 7.07
N VAL A 95 -4.49 3.49 6.62
CA VAL A 95 -3.67 3.88 5.47
C VAL A 95 -3.95 2.99 4.27
N ALA A 96 -3.89 3.54 3.06
CA ALA A 96 -3.99 2.76 1.84
C ALA A 96 -2.77 1.83 1.69
N VAL A 97 -3.00 0.66 1.11
CA VAL A 97 -1.98 -0.37 0.88
C VAL A 97 -2.03 -0.86 -0.56
N VAL A 98 -1.00 -1.54 -1.02
CA VAL A 98 -1.07 -2.35 -2.25
C VAL A 98 -2.18 -3.39 -2.07
N GLY A 99 -3.14 -3.41 -2.98
CA GLY A 99 -4.42 -4.12 -2.88
C GLY A 99 -5.63 -3.21 -2.59
N SER A 100 -5.42 -1.93 -2.25
CA SER A 100 -6.50 -0.96 -2.04
C SER A 100 -7.34 -0.75 -3.30
N ARG A 101 -8.66 -0.67 -3.11
CA ARG A 101 -9.66 -0.50 -4.17
C ARG A 101 -9.88 0.97 -4.48
N VAL A 102 -10.17 1.25 -5.74
CA VAL A 102 -10.44 2.58 -6.28
C VAL A 102 -11.90 2.65 -6.75
N ALA A 103 -12.52 3.83 -6.68
CA ALA A 103 -13.97 4.03 -6.90
C ALA A 103 -14.45 3.61 -8.31
N ASN A 104 -13.58 3.63 -9.30
CA ASN A 104 -13.87 3.18 -10.66
C ASN A 104 -13.66 1.66 -10.86
N GLY A 105 -13.48 0.89 -9.78
CA GLY A 105 -13.25 -0.55 -9.81
C GLY A 105 -11.78 -0.96 -9.98
N ASP A 106 -10.85 0.01 -10.06
CA ASP A 106 -9.42 -0.26 -10.15
C ASP A 106 -8.82 -0.67 -8.77
N GLU A 107 -7.55 -1.02 -8.76
CA GLU A 107 -6.81 -1.46 -7.59
C GLU A 107 -5.36 -0.97 -7.64
N ILE A 108 -4.83 -0.52 -6.50
CA ILE A 108 -3.41 -0.20 -6.36
C ILE A 108 -2.61 -1.51 -6.38
N ILE A 109 -1.67 -1.65 -7.33
CA ILE A 109 -0.93 -2.91 -7.56
C ILE A 109 0.54 -2.84 -7.16
N ASP A 110 1.09 -1.64 -7.05
CA ASP A 110 2.48 -1.45 -6.65
C ASP A 110 2.69 -0.14 -5.89
N THR A 111 3.86 0.00 -5.29
CA THR A 111 4.32 1.19 -4.60
C THR A 111 5.81 1.44 -4.87
N PRO A 112 6.30 2.69 -4.87
CA PRO A 112 7.73 2.97 -4.97
C PRO A 112 8.51 2.70 -3.68
N GLN A 113 7.83 2.49 -2.54
CA GLN A 113 8.50 2.26 -1.25
C GLN A 113 8.71 0.76 -0.96
N LYS A 114 9.92 0.40 -0.50
CA LYS A 114 10.33 -0.99 -0.22
C LYS A 114 10.17 -1.39 1.25
N ALA A 115 10.30 -0.45 2.17
CA ALA A 115 10.66 -0.79 3.55
C ALA A 115 9.46 -1.03 4.47
N THR A 116 8.35 -0.32 4.24
CA THR A 116 7.25 -0.25 5.21
C THR A 116 6.07 -1.09 4.75
N HIS A 117 5.66 -2.02 5.59
CA HIS A 117 4.55 -2.93 5.32
C HIS A 117 3.92 -3.44 6.61
N LEU A 118 2.66 -3.84 6.50
CA LEU A 118 1.94 -4.58 7.53
C LEU A 118 2.19 -6.07 7.34
N VAL A 119 2.25 -6.83 8.43
CA VAL A 119 2.44 -8.28 8.39
C VAL A 119 1.19 -8.97 8.91
N LYS A 120 0.58 -9.83 8.10
CA LYS A 120 -0.47 -10.74 8.57
C LYS A 120 0.20 -12.00 9.10
N ARG A 121 -0.13 -12.37 10.34
CA ARG A 121 0.45 -13.50 11.05
C ARG A 121 -0.57 -14.59 11.33
N GLU A 122 -0.11 -15.83 11.37
CA GLU A 122 -0.93 -16.98 11.73
C GLU A 122 -1.48 -16.83 13.16
N GLY A 123 -2.76 -17.16 13.36
CA GLY A 123 -3.40 -17.13 14.68
C GLY A 123 -3.57 -15.72 15.30
N LYS A 124 -3.08 -14.66 14.67
CA LYS A 124 -3.26 -13.28 15.12
C LYS A 124 -4.45 -12.61 14.42
N PRO A 125 -5.24 -11.80 15.14
CA PRO A 125 -6.26 -10.99 14.50
C PRO A 125 -5.60 -10.00 13.54
N PHE A 126 -6.20 -9.86 12.37
CA PHE A 126 -5.95 -8.79 11.42
C PHE A 126 -7.24 -7.98 11.31
N SER A 127 -7.18 -6.66 11.07
CA SER A 127 -8.42 -5.85 11.14
C SER A 127 -9.49 -6.44 10.23
N PRO A 128 -10.72 -6.65 10.75
CA PRO A 128 -11.83 -7.15 9.94
C PRO A 128 -12.21 -6.17 8.82
N ASP A 129 -11.84 -4.89 8.97
CA ASP A 129 -12.09 -3.84 7.98
C ASP A 129 -10.91 -3.65 7.02
N HIS A 130 -9.88 -4.50 7.07
CA HIS A 130 -8.80 -4.48 6.11
C HIS A 130 -9.32 -4.64 4.68
N LEU A 131 -9.02 -3.66 3.82
CA LEU A 131 -9.49 -3.56 2.44
C LEU A 131 -11.03 -3.51 2.30
N ARG A 132 -11.75 -3.23 3.38
CA ARG A 132 -13.19 -2.98 3.32
C ARG A 132 -13.45 -1.66 2.59
N LEU A 133 -14.43 -1.69 1.69
CA LEU A 133 -14.85 -0.50 0.95
C LEU A 133 -15.50 0.51 1.89
N LYS A 134 -15.02 1.74 1.85
CA LYS A 134 -15.64 2.91 2.46
C LYS A 134 -16.55 3.61 1.45
N ARG A 135 -17.62 4.20 1.96
CA ARG A 135 -18.38 5.20 1.22
C ARG A 135 -17.64 6.51 1.39
N VAL A 136 -17.03 6.99 0.31
CA VAL A 136 -16.41 8.32 0.22
C VAL A 136 -17.35 9.28 -0.47
#